data_AF-A0A1I6N0M2-F1
#
_entry.id   AF-A0A1I6N0M2-F1
#
_cell.length_a   1.000
_cell.length_b   1.000
_cell.length_c   1.000
_cell.angle_alpha   90.00
_cell.angle_beta   90.00
_cell.angle_gamma   90.00
#
_symmetry.space_group_name_H-M   'P 1'
#
loop_
_entity.id
_entity.type
_entity.pdbx_description
1 polymer ?
#
loop_
_entity_poly.entity_id
_entity_poly.type
_entity_poly.pdbx_seq_one_letter_code
_entity_poly.pdbx_strand_id
1 'polypeptide(L)'
;MIELDTPVFQSEAVEADWWFENSDQLQVHFEKALANGTLAHGTTARRAGIPTTTIHLDPQDISLARVQAEKRGLKYQTYLKMLVHEALVKADQSDTPA
;
A
#
# COMPACT_ATOMS: atom_id res chain seq x y z
N MET A 1 -5.89 23.24 -9.42
CA MET A 1 -4.88 22.29 -8.91
C MET A 1 -3.81 23.16 -8.28
N ILE A 2 -3.55 22.99 -6.99
CA ILE A 2 -2.49 23.76 -6.31
C ILE A 2 -1.19 23.03 -6.60
N GLU A 3 -0.31 23.67 -7.35
CA GLU A 3 0.99 23.10 -7.73
C GLU A 3 1.98 23.44 -6.61
N LEU A 4 2.34 22.41 -5.84
CA LEU A 4 3.45 22.50 -4.88
C LEU A 4 4.73 22.27 -5.68
N ASP A 5 5.51 23.32 -5.90
CA ASP A 5 6.84 23.24 -6.51
C ASP A 5 7.79 22.51 -5.55
N THR A 6 7.74 21.18 -5.61
CA THR A 6 8.54 20.30 -4.75
C THR A 6 9.87 20.07 -5.45
N PRO A 7 11.00 20.54 -4.88
CA PRO A 7 12.29 20.40 -5.53
C PRO A 7 12.74 18.93 -5.55
N VAL A 8 13.65 18.60 -6.46
CA VAL A 8 14.31 17.29 -6.45
C VAL A 8 15.34 17.27 -5.32
N PHE A 9 15.10 16.45 -4.30
CA PHE A 9 15.98 16.34 -3.15
C PHE A 9 17.20 15.48 -3.45
N GLN A 10 18.37 15.93 -3.02
CA GLN A 10 19.62 15.19 -3.18
C GLN A 10 19.84 14.15 -2.07
N SER A 11 19.17 14.30 -0.92
CA SER A 11 19.20 13.34 0.20
C SER A 11 17.97 13.51 1.11
N GLU A 12 17.70 12.49 1.91
CA GLU A 12 16.59 12.49 2.89
C GLU A 12 16.73 13.58 3.95
N ALA A 13 17.95 13.89 4.39
CA ALA A 13 18.19 14.96 5.36
C ALA A 13 17.80 16.33 4.79
N VAL A 14 18.19 16.59 3.53
CA VAL A 14 17.85 17.83 2.81
C VAL A 14 16.35 17.94 2.56
N GLU A 15 15.70 16.81 2.29
CA GLU A 15 14.24 16.74 2.19
C GLU A 15 13.56 17.09 3.51
N ALA A 16 14.01 16.50 4.64
CA ALA A 16 13.44 16.75 5.95
C ALA A 16 13.56 18.21 6.38
N ASP A 17 14.72 18.82 6.15
CA ASP A 17 14.95 20.24 6.43
C ASP A 17 14.02 21.13 5.58
N TRP A 18 13.87 20.81 4.30
CA TRP A 18 12.95 21.54 3.42
C TRP A 18 11.49 21.42 3.88
N TRP A 19 11.04 20.23 4.28
CA TRP A 19 9.68 20.04 4.81
C TRP A 19 9.45 20.86 6.09
N PHE A 20 10.46 20.95 6.96
CA PHE A 20 10.39 21.73 8.18
C PHE A 20 10.29 23.23 7.89
N GLU A 21 11.18 23.74 7.04
CA GLU A 21 11.24 25.15 6.66
C GLU A 21 9.99 25.62 5.88
N ASN A 22 9.34 24.74 5.11
CA ASN A 22 8.17 25.08 4.29
C ASN A 22 6.83 24.71 4.94
N SER A 23 6.85 24.29 6.21
CA SER A 23 5.68 23.81 6.95
C SER A 23 4.53 24.83 7.02
N ASP A 24 4.82 26.11 7.25
CA ASP A 24 3.81 27.17 7.30
C ASP A 24 3.10 27.36 5.95
N GLN A 25 3.85 27.30 4.84
CA GLN A 25 3.27 27.43 3.50
C GLN A 25 2.40 26.22 3.17
N LEU A 26 2.89 25.02 3.49
CA LEU A 26 2.16 23.76 3.32
C LEU A 26 0.85 23.78 4.11
N GLN A 27 0.85 24.30 5.34
CA GLN A 27 -0.36 24.45 6.15
C GLN A 27 -1.42 25.30 5.42
N VAL A 28 -1.04 26.47 4.90
CA VAL A 28 -1.96 27.34 4.14
C VAL A 28 -2.50 26.63 2.90
N HIS A 29 -1.68 25.82 2.23
CA HIS A 29 -2.13 25.02 1.09
C HIS A 29 -3.12 23.91 1.49
N PHE A 30 -2.88 23.23 2.61
CA PHE A 30 -3.80 22.22 3.15
C PHE A 30 -5.13 22.84 3.59
N GLU A 31 -5.11 23.99 4.26
CA GLU A 31 -6.32 24.73 4.65
C GLU A 31 -7.15 25.15 3.42
N LYS A 32 -6.49 25.64 2.36
CA LYS A 32 -7.15 25.96 1.09
C LYS A 32 -7.71 24.70 0.41
N ALA A 33 -6.97 23.59 0.41
CA ALA A 33 -7.43 22.33 -0.17
C ALA A 33 -8.64 21.77 0.59
N LEU A 34 -8.66 21.91 1.92
CA LEU A 34 -9.79 21.56 2.79
C LEU A 34 -11.01 22.42 2.46
N ALA A 35 -10.85 23.75 2.42
CA ALA A 35 -11.93 24.69 2.07
C ALA A 35 -12.52 24.42 0.68
N ASN A 36 -11.68 24.03 -0.28
CA ASN A 36 -12.09 23.72 -1.65
C ASN A 36 -12.58 22.27 -1.83
N GLY A 37 -12.60 21.44 -0.78
CA GLY A 37 -13.02 20.03 -0.86
C GLY A 37 -12.11 19.14 -1.71
N THR A 38 -10.87 19.57 -1.96
CA THR A 38 -9.88 18.86 -2.80
C THR A 38 -8.79 18.16 -2.00
N LEU A 39 -8.92 18.15 -0.66
CA LEU A 39 -7.99 17.48 0.23
C LEU A 39 -8.04 15.95 0.02
N ALA A 40 -7.07 15.41 -0.70
CA ALA A 40 -6.93 13.98 -0.91
C ALA A 40 -6.08 13.37 0.22
N HIS A 41 -6.59 12.33 0.88
CA HIS A 41 -5.76 11.49 1.75
C HIS A 41 -4.90 10.59 0.86
N GLY A 42 -3.58 10.56 1.07
CA GLY A 42 -2.56 9.86 0.26
C GLY A 42 -2.69 8.34 0.20
N THR A 43 -3.82 7.83 -0.30
CA THR A 43 -4.13 6.41 -0.44
C THR A 43 -4.71 6.06 -1.81
N THR A 44 -5.22 7.05 -2.57
CA THR A 44 -5.87 6.82 -3.86
C THR A 44 -4.88 6.40 -4.94
N ALA A 45 -3.65 6.95 -4.94
CA ALA A 45 -2.63 6.61 -5.93
C ALA A 45 -2.09 5.16 -5.77
N ARG A 46 -1.98 4.62 -4.55
CA ARG A 46 -1.44 3.26 -4.34
C ARG A 46 -2.42 2.14 -4.70
N ARG A 47 -3.73 2.40 -4.71
CA ARG A 47 -4.74 1.37 -5.02
C ARG A 47 -5.02 1.23 -6.52
N ALA A 48 -4.71 2.25 -7.32
CA ALA A 48 -5.04 2.29 -8.74
C ALA A 48 -4.19 1.35 -9.62
N GLY A 49 -3.07 0.83 -9.11
CA GLY A 49 -2.11 0.03 -9.90
C GLY A 49 -2.09 -1.48 -9.61
N ILE A 50 -2.93 -2.00 -8.71
CA ILE A 50 -2.88 -3.44 -8.37
C ILE A 50 -3.79 -4.20 -9.34
N PRO A 51 -3.26 -5.05 -10.23
CA PRO A 51 -4.09 -5.84 -11.12
C PRO A 51 -5.00 -6.77 -10.30
N THR A 52 -6.29 -6.81 -10.65
CA THR A 52 -7.22 -7.77 -10.07
C THR A 52 -7.07 -9.08 -10.82
N THR A 53 -6.82 -10.18 -10.10
CA THR A 53 -6.74 -11.53 -10.66
C THR A 53 -7.82 -12.40 -10.04
N THR A 54 -8.62 -13.05 -10.90
CA THR A 54 -9.60 -14.04 -10.48
C THR A 54 -8.93 -15.42 -10.48
N ILE A 55 -8.98 -16.12 -9.35
CA ILE A 55 -8.45 -17.47 -9.20
C ILE A 55 -9.63 -18.37 -8.82
N HIS A 56 -9.78 -19.48 -9.54
CA HIS A 56 -10.76 -20.52 -9.20
C HIS A 56 -10.14 -21.46 -8.16
N LEU A 57 -10.80 -21.61 -7.02
CA LEU A 57 -10.41 -22.52 -5.94
C LEU A 57 -11.50 -23.57 -5.74
N ASP A 58 -11.11 -24.76 -5.30
CA ASP A 58 -12.08 -25.79 -4.93
C ASP A 58 -12.95 -25.31 -3.75
N PRO A 59 -14.26 -25.61 -3.73
CA PRO A 59 -15.13 -25.24 -2.62
C PRO A 59 -14.65 -25.73 -1.25
N GLN A 60 -13.97 -26.88 -1.20
CA GLN A 60 -13.39 -27.43 0.04
C GLN A 60 -12.21 -26.57 0.51
N ASP A 61 -11.33 -26.15 -0.40
CA ASP A 61 -10.20 -25.28 -0.09
C ASP A 61 -10.66 -23.91 0.40
N ILE A 62 -11.71 -23.35 -0.21
CA ILE A 62 -12.33 -22.10 0.23
C ILE A 62 -12.81 -22.23 1.68
N SER A 63 -13.48 -23.34 2.00
CA SER A 63 -14.01 -23.60 3.33
C SER A 63 -12.89 -23.76 4.36
N LEU A 64 -11.84 -24.51 4.01
CA LEU A 64 -10.67 -24.71 4.85
C LEU A 64 -9.94 -23.39 5.13
N ALA A 65 -9.69 -22.59 4.09
CA ALA A 65 -9.00 -21.31 4.20
C ALA A 65 -9.80 -20.30 5.04
N ARG A 66 -11.14 -20.33 5.01
CA ARG A 66 -11.98 -19.51 5.90
C ARG A 66 -11.80 -19.87 7.36
N VAL A 67 -11.87 -21.16 7.70
CA VAL A 67 -11.68 -21.64 9.07
C VAL A 67 -10.28 -21.29 9.58
N GLN A 68 -9.25 -21.43 8.74
CA GLN A 68 -7.88 -21.07 9.11
C GLN A 68 -7.69 -19.56 9.30
N ALA A 69 -8.32 -18.74 8.44
CA ALA A 69 -8.29 -17.29 8.58
C ALA A 69 -8.92 -16.83 9.90
N GLU A 70 -10.10 -17.36 10.23
CA GLU A 70 -10.80 -17.07 11.49
C GLU A 70 -9.97 -17.44 12.71
N LYS A 71 -9.36 -18.64 12.72
CA LYS A 71 -8.46 -19.09 13.79
C LYS A 71 -7.27 -18.15 14.00
N ARG A 72 -6.79 -17.50 12.94
CA ARG A 72 -5.69 -16.53 12.99
C ARG A 72 -6.15 -15.08 13.21
N GLY A 73 -7.46 -14.84 13.31
CA GLY A 73 -8.02 -13.48 13.45
C GLY A 73 -7.84 -12.61 12.19
N LEU A 74 -7.68 -13.23 11.01
CA LEU A 74 -7.43 -12.54 9.75
C LEU A 74 -8.66 -12.56 8.86
N LYS A 75 -8.81 -11.51 8.03
CA LYS A 75 -9.79 -11.54 6.93
C LYS A 75 -9.37 -12.60 5.91
N TYR A 76 -10.33 -13.34 5.38
CA TYR A 76 -10.12 -14.39 4.37
C TYR A 76 -9.18 -13.98 3.22
N GLN A 77 -9.41 -12.81 2.59
CA GLN A 77 -8.55 -12.33 1.50
C GLN A 77 -7.12 -12.02 1.95
N THR A 78 -6.94 -11.54 3.18
CA THR A 78 -5.59 -11.27 3.73
C THR A 78 -4.85 -12.58 3.97
N TYR A 79 -5.56 -13.58 4.50
CA TYR A 79 -5.02 -14.91 4.71
C TYR A 79 -4.60 -15.58 3.39
N LEU A 80 -5.44 -15.51 2.36
CA LEU A 80 -5.07 -16.04 1.03
C LEU A 80 -3.83 -15.36 0.44
N LYS A 81 -3.74 -14.02 0.54
CA LYS A 81 -2.56 -13.28 0.06
C LYS A 81 -1.28 -13.72 0.77
N MET A 82 -1.36 -13.94 2.08
CA MET A 82 -0.26 -14.46 2.89
C MET A 82 0.16 -15.85 2.40
N LEU A 83 -0.78 -16.78 2.24
CA LEU A 83 -0.47 -18.14 1.78
C LEU A 83 0.20 -18.15 0.40
N VAL A 84 -0.31 -17.36 -0.54
CA VAL A 84 0.27 -17.25 -1.89
C VAL A 84 1.70 -16.71 -1.81
N HIS A 85 1.92 -15.66 -1.02
CA HIS A 85 3.26 -15.10 -0.85
C HIS A 85 4.24 -16.11 -0.23
N GLU A 86 3.85 -16.78 0.86
CA GLU A 86 4.69 -17.79 1.51
C GLU A 86 5.01 -18.96 0.58
N ALA A 87 4.05 -19.41 -0.23
CA ALA A 87 4.26 -20.48 -1.19
C ALA A 87 5.24 -20.07 -2.30
N LEU A 88 5.13 -18.84 -2.82
CA LEU A 88 6.06 -18.30 -3.82
C LEU A 88 7.48 -18.17 -3.29
N VAL A 89 7.65 -17.64 -2.08
CA VAL A 89 8.97 -17.53 -1.43
C VAL A 89 9.62 -18.90 -1.24
N LYS A 90 8.83 -19.90 -0.82
CA LYS A 90 9.33 -21.28 -0.67
C LYS A 90 9.72 -21.90 -2.00
N ALA A 91 8.93 -21.67 -3.04
CA ALA A 91 9.21 -22.18 -4.38
C ALA A 91 10.52 -21.58 -4.94
N ASP A 92 10.73 -20.27 -4.78
CA ASP A 92 11.93 -19.56 -5.20
C ASP A 92 13.20 -20.07 -4.47
N GLN A 93 13.10 -20.30 -3.16
CA GLN A 93 14.19 -20.88 -2.37
C GLN A 93 14.55 -22.31 -2.77
N SER A 94 13.56 -23.09 -3.24
CA SER A 94 13.81 -24.45 -3.73
C SER A 94 14.37 -24.53 -5.14
N ASP A 95 14.29 -23.44 -5.92
CA ASP A 95 14.69 -23.38 -7.34
C ASP A 95 16.09 -22.76 -7.53
N THR A 96 16.80 -22.40 -6.44
CA THR A 96 18.20 -21.97 -6.51
C THR A 96 19.11 -23.20 -6.56
N PRO A 97 19.80 -23.50 -7.68
CA PRO A 97 20.77 -24.58 -7.72
C PRO A 97 21.97 -24.21 -6.85
N ALA A 98 22.36 -25.13 -5.98
CA ALA A 98 23.59 -25.06 -5.17
C ALA A 98 24.87 -25.09 -6.02
#